data_AF-A0A1A3MZY0-F1
#
_entry.id   AF-A0A1A3MZY0-F1
#
_cell.length_a   1.000
_cell.length_b   1.000
_cell.length_c   1.000
_cell.angle_alpha   90.00
_cell.angle_beta   90.00
_cell.angle_gamma   90.00
#
_symmetry.space_group_name_H-M   'P 1'
#
loop_
_entity.id
_entity.type
_entity.pdbx_description
1 polymer ?
#
loop_
_entity_poly.entity_id
_entity_poly.type
_entity_poly.pdbx_seq_one_letter_code
_entity_poly.pdbx_strand_id
1 'polypeptide(L)'
;MLDQWPMVGRDHEIGEITRLIADRGARGIVLAGRAGVGKSRLAREVVTATAAAGWTVRSVAATTTSRPIPLGAFSQWTDDAESAPFALARKVVEVLTDGTRPDRLVVFVDDAHVLDDLSALVLHSRAAAIILTLRTGEPAPAAVTALWKDGLLRRCELEPLCRNEIDTLLTATVGAVPDLHCADRLAPHSGKRAVPTIDWHSLRLVADPEAIEDAEQRELIRTSGSEVYIGHPLYAEARLNRCGPSRLRRLRGEIATAMKDGGGPAKVVKRGLLWLDSDLPPEPDVLLAAATAASS
;
A
#
# COMPACT_ATOMS: atom_id res chain seq x y z
N MET A 1 12.89 -1.58 12.76
CA MET A 1 12.84 -0.20 12.24
C MET A 1 12.98 -0.22 10.73
N LEU A 2 11.86 -0.37 10.02
CA LEU A 2 11.70 0.11 8.65
C LEU A 2 10.34 0.80 8.66
N ASP A 3 10.22 1.85 9.45
CA ASP A 3 8.92 2.47 9.71
C ASP A 3 8.44 3.28 8.50
N GLN A 4 9.29 3.54 7.51
CA GLN A 4 8.91 4.12 6.23
C GLN A 4 9.74 3.53 5.10
N TRP A 5 9.07 2.99 4.07
CA TRP A 5 9.72 2.64 2.81
C TRP A 5 10.23 3.93 2.15
N PRO A 6 11.48 3.94 1.63
CA PRO A 6 12.02 5.10 0.93
C PRO A 6 11.16 5.39 -0.31
N MET A 7 10.85 6.67 -0.53
CA MET A 7 10.17 7.11 -1.74
C MET A 7 11.19 7.17 -2.86
N VAL A 8 10.98 6.35 -3.89
CA VAL A 8 11.93 6.17 -4.99
C VAL A 8 11.17 6.19 -6.30
N GLY A 9 11.71 6.89 -7.30
CA GLY A 9 11.14 6.95 -8.65
C GLY A 9 9.98 7.93 -8.82
N ARG A 10 9.63 8.72 -7.78
CA ARG A 10 8.55 9.72 -7.85
C ARG A 10 9.02 11.16 -7.65
N ASP A 11 10.32 11.40 -7.72
CA ASP A 11 10.91 12.74 -7.54
C ASP A 11 10.45 13.73 -8.60
N HIS A 12 10.21 13.24 -9.82
CA HIS A 12 9.67 14.04 -10.90
C HIS A 12 8.26 14.52 -10.59
N GLU A 13 7.36 13.61 -10.19
CA GLU A 13 5.98 13.93 -9.83
C GLU A 13 5.92 14.81 -8.60
N ILE A 14 6.73 14.55 -7.56
CA ILE A 14 6.81 15.44 -6.39
C ILE A 14 7.21 16.83 -6.84
N GLY A 15 8.25 16.96 -7.66
CA GLY A 15 8.72 18.24 -8.18
C GLY A 15 7.68 18.97 -9.02
N GLU A 16 6.97 18.26 -9.91
CA GLU A 16 5.88 18.83 -10.71
C GLU A 16 4.73 19.33 -9.83
N ILE A 17 4.30 18.54 -8.86
CA ILE A 17 3.17 18.89 -7.99
C ILE A 17 3.54 20.06 -7.08
N THR A 18 4.74 20.05 -6.49
CA THR A 18 5.19 21.17 -5.65
C THR A 18 5.30 22.46 -6.46
N ARG A 19 5.77 22.42 -7.72
CA ARG A 19 5.76 23.59 -8.61
C ARG A 19 4.35 24.04 -8.96
N LEU A 20 3.45 23.09 -9.25
CA LEU A 20 2.05 23.37 -9.56
C LEU A 20 1.37 24.11 -8.39
N ILE A 21 1.60 23.66 -7.16
CA ILE A 21 1.04 24.29 -5.95
C ILE A 21 1.65 25.68 -5.72
N ALA A 22 2.95 25.84 -6.01
CA ALA A 22 3.62 27.13 -5.88
C ALA A 22 3.21 28.15 -6.96
N ASP A 23 2.76 27.67 -8.13
CA ASP A 23 2.30 28.51 -9.23
C ASP A 23 0.87 29.01 -8.96
N ARG A 24 0.67 30.33 -8.99
CA ARG A 24 -0.59 30.99 -8.59
C ARG A 24 -1.78 30.67 -9.49
N GLY A 25 -1.55 30.02 -10.64
CA GLY A 25 -2.58 29.64 -11.60
C GLY A 25 -3.28 28.32 -11.29
N ALA A 26 -2.60 27.36 -10.64
CA ALA A 26 -3.14 26.03 -10.40
C ALA A 26 -3.57 25.86 -8.95
N ARG A 27 -4.85 25.57 -8.73
CA ARG A 27 -5.42 25.49 -7.37
C ARG A 27 -5.29 24.13 -6.72
N GLY A 28 -4.52 23.24 -7.33
CA GLY A 28 -4.18 21.96 -6.75
C GLY A 28 -4.27 20.79 -7.73
N ILE A 29 -4.20 19.59 -7.18
CA ILE A 29 -4.11 18.35 -7.93
C ILE A 29 -5.05 17.28 -7.39
N VAL A 30 -5.58 16.47 -8.30
CA VAL A 30 -6.26 15.22 -8.02
C VAL A 30 -5.35 14.07 -8.45
N LEU A 31 -4.87 13.30 -7.50
CA LEU A 31 -4.13 12.07 -7.70
C LEU A 31 -5.11 10.91 -7.79
N ALA A 32 -5.43 10.49 -9.00
CA ALA A 32 -6.24 9.30 -9.27
C ALA A 32 -5.33 8.09 -9.51
N GLY A 33 -5.84 6.89 -9.30
CA GLY A 33 -5.09 5.65 -9.54
C GLY A 33 -5.70 4.46 -8.80
N ARG A 34 -5.31 3.26 -9.19
CA ARG A 34 -5.80 2.01 -8.57
C ARG A 34 -5.39 1.92 -7.09
N ALA A 35 -6.05 1.06 -6.32
CA ALA A 35 -5.63 0.78 -4.94
C ALA A 35 -4.17 0.28 -4.91
N GLY A 36 -3.40 0.73 -3.91
CA GLY A 36 -2.03 0.27 -3.71
C GLY A 36 -0.94 0.94 -4.57
N VAL A 37 -1.27 1.80 -5.53
CA VAL A 37 -0.24 2.46 -6.39
C VAL A 37 0.57 3.57 -5.70
N GLY A 38 0.32 3.85 -4.41
CA GLY A 38 1.10 4.81 -3.64
C GLY A 38 0.59 6.26 -3.63
N LYS A 39 -0.64 6.54 -4.10
CA LYS A 39 -1.21 7.90 -4.15
C LYS A 39 -1.11 8.68 -2.84
N SER A 40 -1.54 8.06 -1.73
CA SER A 40 -1.51 8.67 -0.40
C SER A 40 -0.08 8.89 0.11
N ARG A 41 0.88 8.05 -0.32
CA ARG A 41 2.29 8.23 0.01
C ARG A 41 2.87 9.40 -0.77
N LEU A 42 2.63 9.48 -2.08
CA LEU A 42 3.03 10.61 -2.91
C LEU A 42 2.49 11.94 -2.39
N ALA A 43 1.20 11.98 -2.05
CA ALA A 43 0.57 13.17 -1.49
C ALA A 43 1.24 13.60 -0.18
N ARG A 44 1.55 12.67 0.72
CA ARG A 44 2.24 12.96 1.99
C ARG A 44 3.65 13.52 1.79
N GLU A 45 4.40 13.04 0.80
CA GLU A 45 5.72 13.60 0.48
C GLU A 45 5.61 15.04 -0.04
N VAL A 46 4.69 15.29 -0.97
CA VAL A 46 4.41 16.65 -1.48
C VAL A 46 4.02 17.58 -0.34
N VAL A 47 3.13 17.13 0.54
CA VAL A 47 2.71 17.87 1.73
C VAL A 47 3.89 18.19 2.64
N THR A 48 4.76 17.21 2.89
CA THR A 48 5.96 17.38 3.72
C THR A 48 6.93 18.39 3.11
N ALA A 49 7.18 18.29 1.80
CA ALA A 49 8.01 19.25 1.07
C ALA A 49 7.41 20.67 1.08
N THR A 50 6.09 20.79 1.00
CA THR A 50 5.37 22.07 1.01
C THR A 50 5.40 22.72 2.39
N ALA A 51 5.22 21.92 3.46
CA ALA A 51 5.39 22.38 4.83
C ALA A 51 6.83 22.87 5.09
N ALA A 52 7.84 22.15 4.60
CA ALA A 52 9.25 22.55 4.69
C ALA A 52 9.53 23.88 3.94
N ALA A 53 8.76 24.19 2.88
CA ALA A 53 8.81 25.47 2.18
C ALA A 53 8.06 26.62 2.91
N GLY A 54 7.53 26.37 4.12
CA GLY A 54 6.87 27.38 4.96
C GLY A 54 5.40 27.62 4.63
N TRP A 55 4.72 26.64 4.04
CA TRP A 55 3.27 26.66 3.85
C TRP A 55 2.56 26.04 5.06
N THR A 56 1.37 26.54 5.37
CA THR A 56 0.49 25.89 6.34
C THR A 56 -0.19 24.71 5.68
N VAL A 57 -0.11 23.54 6.29
CA VAL A 57 -0.76 22.32 5.81
C VAL A 57 -1.89 21.94 6.76
N ARG A 58 -3.06 21.66 6.19
CA ARG A 58 -4.19 21.00 6.88
C ARG A 58 -4.47 19.69 6.18
N SER A 59 -4.47 18.58 6.91
CA SER A 59 -4.65 17.23 6.35
C SER A 59 -5.88 16.56 6.92
N VAL A 60 -6.59 15.84 6.06
CA VAL A 60 -7.81 15.08 6.39
C VAL A 60 -7.74 13.72 5.72
N ALA A 61 -8.19 12.68 6.41
CA ALA A 61 -8.47 11.39 5.77
C ALA A 61 -9.99 11.19 5.76
N ALA A 62 -10.57 10.99 4.58
CA ALA A 62 -11.96 10.61 4.46
C ALA A 62 -12.10 9.11 4.73
N THR A 63 -13.02 8.73 5.61
CA THR A 63 -13.25 7.32 5.95
C THR A 63 -14.70 6.94 5.67
N THR A 64 -14.95 5.67 5.37
CA THR A 64 -16.32 5.19 5.11
C THR A 64 -17.22 5.38 6.33
N THR A 65 -16.63 5.34 7.52
CA THR A 65 -17.30 5.61 8.80
C THR A 65 -17.67 7.08 8.98
N SER A 66 -16.93 8.02 8.40
CA SER A 66 -17.24 9.46 8.49
C SER A 66 -18.25 9.92 7.45
N ARG A 67 -18.43 9.19 6.34
CA ARG A 67 -19.34 9.55 5.24
C ARG A 67 -20.81 9.81 5.62
N PRO A 68 -21.46 9.07 6.54
CA PRO A 68 -22.84 9.38 6.94
C PRO A 68 -22.95 10.60 7.87
N ILE A 69 -21.83 11.10 8.40
CA ILE A 69 -21.79 12.23 9.32
C ILE A 69 -21.64 13.51 8.50
N PRO A 70 -22.54 14.51 8.64
CA PRO A 70 -22.37 15.81 8.00
C PRO A 70 -21.01 16.43 8.35
N LEU A 71 -20.18 16.74 7.35
CA LEU A 71 -18.80 17.19 7.55
C LEU A 71 -17.92 16.23 8.36
N GLY A 72 -18.19 14.92 8.33
CA GLY A 72 -17.48 13.94 9.12
C GLY A 72 -15.95 14.00 8.93
N ALA A 73 -15.50 14.27 7.69
CA ALA A 73 -14.08 14.42 7.38
C ALA A 73 -13.45 15.68 8.00
N PHE A 74 -14.24 16.74 8.21
CA PHE A 74 -13.78 18.02 8.78
C PHE A 74 -14.21 18.20 10.24
N SER A 75 -14.73 17.16 10.89
CA SER A 75 -15.26 17.20 12.27
C SER A 75 -14.28 17.81 13.29
N GLN A 76 -12.97 17.64 13.09
CA GLN A 76 -11.93 18.25 13.94
C GLN A 76 -11.87 19.79 13.90
N TRP A 77 -12.59 20.43 12.98
CA TRP A 77 -12.66 21.89 12.83
C TRP A 77 -14.08 22.44 12.99
N THR A 78 -15.03 21.62 13.43
CA THR A 78 -16.40 22.05 13.66
C THR A 78 -17.08 21.28 14.79
N ASP A 79 -17.57 22.01 15.79
CA ASP A 79 -18.31 21.45 16.94
C ASP A 79 -19.83 21.66 16.84
N ASP A 80 -20.31 22.29 15.77
CA ASP A 80 -21.67 22.86 15.68
C ASP A 80 -22.51 22.16 14.61
N ALA A 81 -23.03 20.98 14.92
CA ALA A 81 -23.81 20.17 13.98
C ALA A 81 -25.23 20.72 13.71
N GLU A 82 -25.68 21.75 14.44
CA GLU A 82 -27.06 22.28 14.36
C GLU A 82 -27.22 23.41 13.32
N SER A 83 -26.11 23.93 12.81
CA SER A 83 -26.12 25.01 11.81
C SER A 83 -26.59 24.55 10.43
N ALA A 84 -27.14 25.48 9.64
CA ALA A 84 -27.52 25.21 8.26
C ALA A 84 -26.30 24.72 7.43
N PRO A 85 -26.47 23.76 6.50
CA PRO A 85 -25.33 23.07 5.88
C PRO A 85 -24.30 23.97 5.19
N PHE A 86 -24.75 25.03 4.52
CA PHE A 86 -23.87 26.00 3.87
C PHE A 86 -23.11 26.88 4.87
N ALA A 87 -23.76 27.25 5.98
CA ALA A 87 -23.12 28.01 7.06
C ALA A 87 -22.03 27.17 7.73
N LEU A 88 -22.28 25.86 7.87
CA LEU A 88 -21.31 24.93 8.43
C LEU A 88 -20.08 24.76 7.52
N ALA A 89 -20.27 24.59 6.22
CA ALA A 89 -19.17 24.54 5.26
C ALA A 89 -18.34 25.84 5.28
N ARG A 90 -19.00 27.00 5.35
CA ARG A 90 -18.31 28.30 5.46
C ARG A 90 -17.51 28.42 6.76
N LYS A 91 -18.08 27.98 7.89
CA LYS A 91 -17.39 27.97 9.20
C LYS A 91 -16.14 27.09 9.15
N VAL A 92 -16.20 25.91 8.53
CA VAL A 92 -15.01 25.06 8.34
C VAL A 92 -13.96 25.79 7.49
N VAL A 93 -14.36 26.46 6.41
CA VAL A 93 -13.42 27.26 5.60
C VAL A 93 -12.77 28.37 6.43
N GLU A 94 -13.55 29.09 7.24
CA GLU A 94 -13.05 30.14 8.15
C GLU A 94 -12.05 29.58 9.16
N VAL A 95 -12.34 28.43 9.77
CA VAL A 95 -11.42 27.77 10.73
C VAL A 95 -10.17 27.23 10.03
N LEU A 96 -10.29 26.72 8.80
CA LEU A 96 -9.15 26.25 8.02
C LEU A 96 -8.19 27.39 7.65
N THR A 97 -8.73 28.58 7.36
CA THR A 97 -7.95 29.76 6.97
C THR A 97 -7.47 30.58 8.16
N ASP A 98 -8.06 30.41 9.34
CA ASP A 98 -7.71 31.19 10.52
C ASP A 98 -6.22 31.06 10.89
N GLY A 99 -5.59 32.20 11.15
CA GLY A 99 -4.15 32.30 11.42
C GLY A 99 -3.23 31.88 10.25
N THR A 100 -3.78 31.65 9.05
CA THR A 100 -3.01 31.24 7.88
C THR A 100 -2.89 32.34 6.84
N ARG A 101 -1.85 32.26 6.00
CA ARG A 101 -1.76 33.09 4.81
C ARG A 101 -2.53 32.40 3.68
N PRO A 102 -3.57 33.01 3.10
CA PRO A 102 -4.42 32.35 2.10
C PRO A 102 -3.66 31.96 0.83
N ASP A 103 -2.54 32.63 0.53
CA ASP A 103 -1.63 32.31 -0.57
C ASP A 103 -0.60 31.21 -0.22
N ARG A 104 -0.60 30.71 1.02
CA ARG A 104 0.31 29.65 1.51
C ARG A 104 -0.40 28.61 2.36
N LEU A 105 -1.64 28.28 2.01
CA LEU A 105 -2.41 27.22 2.65
C LEU A 105 -2.60 26.04 1.67
N VAL A 106 -2.24 24.84 2.11
CA VAL A 106 -2.55 23.59 1.41
C VAL A 106 -3.49 22.75 2.27
N VAL A 107 -4.58 22.31 1.65
CA VAL A 107 -5.48 21.30 2.21
C VAL A 107 -5.26 19.98 1.49
N PHE A 108 -4.82 18.97 2.23
CA PHE A 108 -4.69 17.61 1.73
C PHE A 108 -5.89 16.77 2.21
N VAL A 109 -6.56 16.09 1.29
CA VAL A 109 -7.61 15.12 1.61
C VAL A 109 -7.28 13.76 1.01
N ASP A 110 -7.10 12.77 1.89
CA ASP A 110 -6.90 11.38 1.51
C ASP A 110 -8.26 10.70 1.28
N ASP A 111 -8.35 9.88 0.23
CA ASP A 111 -9.52 9.10 -0.17
C ASP A 111 -10.80 9.92 -0.38
N ALA A 112 -10.69 11.03 -1.11
CA ALA A 112 -11.77 12.00 -1.33
C ALA A 112 -13.06 11.42 -1.98
N HIS A 113 -13.02 10.22 -2.54
CA HIS A 113 -14.18 9.48 -3.03
C HIS A 113 -15.16 9.06 -1.91
N VAL A 114 -14.69 9.07 -0.66
CA VAL A 114 -15.47 8.69 0.51
C VAL A 114 -16.08 9.89 1.24
N LEU A 115 -15.81 11.11 0.78
CA LEU A 115 -16.37 12.32 1.38
C LEU A 115 -17.90 12.36 1.31
N ASP A 116 -18.50 12.97 2.32
CA ASP A 116 -19.88 13.44 2.25
C ASP A 116 -20.00 14.70 1.37
N ASP A 117 -21.22 14.98 0.91
CA ASP A 117 -21.47 16.08 -0.02
C ASP A 117 -21.12 17.46 0.56
N LEU A 118 -21.31 17.67 1.87
CA LEU A 118 -20.95 18.93 2.52
C LEU A 118 -19.43 19.09 2.64
N SER A 119 -18.72 18.01 2.97
CA SER A 119 -17.25 18.02 3.01
C SER A 119 -16.68 18.32 1.61
N ALA A 120 -17.34 17.84 0.56
CA ALA A 120 -16.97 18.14 -0.81
C ALA A 120 -17.25 19.60 -1.22
N LEU A 121 -18.24 20.27 -0.61
CA LEU A 121 -18.49 21.71 -0.82
C LEU A 121 -17.39 22.58 -0.20
N VAL A 122 -16.82 22.19 0.95
CA VAL A 122 -15.68 22.90 1.57
C VAL A 122 -14.50 23.00 0.59
N LEU A 123 -14.28 21.94 -0.19
CA LEU A 123 -13.22 21.87 -1.20
C LEU A 123 -13.45 22.75 -2.44
N HIS A 124 -14.66 23.28 -2.66
CA HIS A 124 -14.89 24.30 -3.68
C HIS A 124 -14.46 25.69 -3.25
N SER A 125 -14.15 25.89 -1.97
CA SER A 125 -13.65 27.17 -1.51
C SER A 125 -12.30 27.47 -2.16
N ARG A 126 -12.15 28.68 -2.71
CA ARG A 126 -10.91 29.14 -3.35
C ARG A 126 -9.86 29.59 -2.34
N ALA A 127 -9.96 29.09 -1.11
CA ALA A 127 -9.23 29.60 0.04
C ALA A 127 -7.86 28.94 0.25
N ALA A 128 -7.61 27.82 -0.43
CA ALA A 128 -6.39 27.04 -0.32
C ALA A 128 -6.04 26.34 -1.65
N ALA A 129 -4.78 25.93 -1.78
CA ALA A 129 -4.40 24.91 -2.75
C ALA A 129 -4.82 23.53 -2.22
N ILE A 130 -5.30 22.64 -3.10
CA ILE A 130 -5.92 21.37 -2.69
C ILE A 130 -5.16 20.18 -3.28
N ILE A 131 -4.84 19.19 -2.44
CA ILE A 131 -4.33 17.89 -2.89
C ILE A 131 -5.37 16.84 -2.53
N LEU A 132 -5.91 16.13 -3.53
CA LEU A 132 -6.89 15.06 -3.33
C LEU A 132 -6.31 13.72 -3.80
N THR A 133 -6.60 12.63 -3.10
CA THR A 133 -6.40 11.27 -3.63
C THR A 133 -7.74 10.61 -3.95
N LEU A 134 -7.82 9.93 -5.08
CA LEU A 134 -9.00 9.20 -5.53
C LEU A 134 -8.64 7.78 -5.97
N ARG A 135 -9.52 6.83 -5.68
CA ARG A 135 -9.41 5.48 -6.19
C ARG A 135 -10.08 5.39 -7.56
N THR A 136 -9.31 5.00 -8.58
CA THR A 136 -9.85 4.79 -9.93
C THR A 136 -10.82 3.62 -9.91
N GLY A 137 -12.02 3.83 -10.46
CA GLY A 137 -13.12 2.85 -10.49
C GLY A 137 -14.22 3.08 -9.45
N GLU A 138 -13.97 3.91 -8.43
CA GLU A 138 -14.99 4.30 -7.45
C GLU A 138 -15.69 5.60 -7.87
N PRO A 139 -17.01 5.73 -7.69
CA PRO A 139 -17.70 7.00 -7.93
C PRO A 139 -17.31 8.02 -6.86
N ALA A 140 -16.79 9.17 -7.29
CA ALA A 140 -16.53 10.31 -6.41
C ALA A 140 -17.78 11.21 -6.31
N PRO A 141 -17.95 11.98 -5.20
CA PRO A 141 -19.01 12.96 -5.08
C PRO A 141 -19.05 13.93 -6.27
N ALA A 142 -20.24 14.39 -6.65
CA ALA A 142 -20.43 15.29 -7.80
C ALA A 142 -19.60 16.58 -7.65
N ALA A 143 -19.54 17.10 -6.42
CA ALA A 143 -18.71 18.24 -6.08
C ALA A 143 -17.21 17.94 -6.32
N VAL A 144 -16.68 16.83 -5.82
CA VAL A 144 -15.26 16.47 -6.07
C VAL A 144 -15.00 16.34 -7.58
N THR A 145 -15.96 15.78 -8.33
CA THR A 145 -15.89 15.64 -9.78
C THR A 145 -15.91 16.95 -10.55
N ALA A 146 -16.67 17.94 -10.07
CA ALA A 146 -16.70 19.28 -10.66
C ALA A 146 -15.33 19.97 -10.58
N LEU A 147 -14.56 19.75 -9.50
CA LEU A 147 -13.27 20.41 -9.30
C LEU A 147 -12.29 20.21 -10.47
N TRP A 148 -12.19 19.00 -11.04
CA TRP A 148 -11.31 18.80 -12.21
C TRP A 148 -12.03 18.99 -13.55
N LYS A 149 -13.34 18.80 -13.62
CA LYS A 149 -14.11 19.06 -14.85
C LYS A 149 -14.16 20.55 -15.19
N ASP A 150 -14.25 21.40 -14.17
CA ASP A 150 -14.33 22.86 -14.30
C ASP A 150 -12.92 23.51 -14.35
N GLY A 151 -11.86 22.69 -14.43
CA GLY A 151 -10.48 23.16 -14.52
C GLY A 151 -9.91 23.77 -13.23
N LEU A 152 -10.58 23.56 -12.08
CA LEU A 152 -10.09 24.07 -10.79
C LEU A 152 -8.89 23.26 -10.28
N LEU A 153 -8.89 21.94 -10.49
CA LEU A 153 -7.79 21.04 -10.15
C LEU A 153 -7.27 20.29 -11.38
N ARG A 154 -5.95 20.09 -11.46
CA ARG A 154 -5.35 19.21 -12.48
C ARG A 154 -5.54 17.77 -12.04
N ARG A 155 -6.02 16.89 -12.93
CA ARG A 155 -6.08 15.44 -12.66
C ARG A 155 -4.81 14.76 -13.17
N CYS A 156 -4.17 13.97 -12.33
CA CYS A 156 -3.04 13.12 -12.65
C CYS A 156 -3.42 11.66 -12.33
N GLU A 157 -3.39 10.79 -13.33
CA GLU A 157 -3.52 9.35 -13.13
C GLU A 157 -2.16 8.78 -12.79
N LEU A 158 -2.03 8.22 -11.59
CA LEU A 158 -0.87 7.48 -11.16
C LEU A 158 -0.95 6.06 -11.69
N GLU A 159 -0.08 5.80 -12.65
CA GLU A 159 0.18 4.44 -13.11
C GLU A 159 0.97 3.65 -12.05
N PRO A 160 0.83 2.32 -12.02
CA PRO A 160 1.74 1.47 -11.26
C PRO A 160 3.21 1.81 -11.59
N LEU A 161 4.10 1.68 -10.60
CA LEU A 161 5.53 1.91 -10.81
C LEU A 161 6.04 1.07 -12.00
N CYS A 162 6.84 1.67 -12.87
CA CYS A 162 7.48 0.95 -13.95
C CYS A 162 8.58 0.03 -13.40
N ARG A 163 9.02 -0.93 -14.21
CA ARG A 163 10.02 -1.94 -13.80
C ARG A 163 11.29 -1.30 -13.22
N ASN A 164 11.80 -0.25 -13.86
CA ASN A 164 13.02 0.44 -13.42
C ASN A 164 12.83 1.15 -12.06
N GLU A 165 11.64 1.70 -11.79
CA GLU A 165 11.32 2.33 -10.51
C GLU A 165 11.13 1.28 -9.40
N ILE A 166 10.52 0.14 -9.72
CA ILE A 166 10.43 -1.02 -8.82
C ILE A 166 11.83 -1.52 -8.46
N ASP A 167 12.72 -1.68 -9.43
CA ASP A 167 14.10 -2.12 -9.22
C ASP A 167 14.89 -1.13 -8.35
N THR A 168 14.70 0.18 -8.57
CA THR A 168 15.34 1.22 -7.78
C THR A 168 14.80 1.25 -6.35
N LEU A 169 13.47 1.14 -6.18
CA LEU A 169 12.81 1.07 -4.87
C LEU A 169 13.26 -0.17 -4.09
N LEU A 170 13.40 -1.31 -4.77
CA LEU A 170 13.87 -2.56 -4.17
C LEU A 170 15.37 -2.50 -3.83
N THR A 171 16.19 -1.89 -4.68
CA THR A 171 17.60 -1.65 -4.36
C THR A 171 17.74 -0.75 -3.13
N ALA A 172 16.98 0.35 -3.06
CA ALA A 172 17.02 1.28 -1.93
C ALA A 172 16.46 0.70 -0.62
N THR A 173 15.45 -0.17 -0.70
CA THR A 173 14.77 -0.72 0.49
C THR A 173 15.38 -2.04 0.96
N VAL A 174 15.81 -2.89 0.03
CA VAL A 174 16.24 -4.28 0.28
C VAL A 174 17.76 -4.43 0.18
N GLY A 175 18.46 -3.54 -0.54
CA GLY A 175 19.92 -3.60 -0.73
C GLY A 175 20.36 -4.58 -1.82
N ALA A 176 19.42 -5.11 -2.63
CA ALA A 176 19.70 -6.02 -3.73
C ALA A 176 18.68 -5.82 -4.87
N VAL A 177 19.12 -6.10 -6.10
CA VAL A 177 18.25 -6.11 -7.29
C VAL A 177 17.45 -7.43 -7.28
N PRO A 178 16.11 -7.40 -7.46
CA PRO A 178 15.29 -8.61 -7.54
C PRO A 178 15.65 -9.43 -8.77
N ASP A 179 15.50 -10.76 -8.67
CA ASP A 179 15.79 -11.64 -9.81
C ASP A 179 14.69 -11.52 -10.89
N LEU A 180 15.06 -11.73 -12.17
CA LEU A 180 14.22 -11.44 -13.36
C LEU A 180 12.84 -12.14 -13.33
N HIS A 181 12.73 -13.27 -12.62
CA HIS A 181 11.51 -14.08 -12.48
C HIS A 181 10.47 -13.51 -11.50
N CYS A 182 10.83 -12.55 -10.64
CA CYS A 182 9.90 -11.93 -9.70
C CYS A 182 8.99 -10.89 -10.37
N ALA A 183 9.48 -10.21 -11.41
CA ALA A 183 8.71 -9.22 -12.18
C ALA A 183 7.51 -9.85 -12.91
N ASP A 184 7.66 -11.07 -13.46
CA ASP A 184 6.56 -11.77 -14.14
C ASP A 184 5.44 -12.22 -13.18
N ARG A 185 5.77 -12.37 -11.88
CA ARG A 185 4.81 -12.68 -10.81
C ARG A 185 4.20 -11.42 -10.18
N LEU A 186 4.71 -10.24 -10.55
CA LEU A 186 4.29 -8.92 -10.08
C LEU A 186 3.35 -8.18 -11.02
N ALA A 187 3.11 -8.70 -12.23
CA ALA A 187 2.14 -8.12 -13.14
C ALA A 187 0.78 -8.00 -12.41
N PRO A 188 0.20 -6.78 -12.34
CA PRO A 188 -1.12 -6.64 -11.76
C PRO A 188 -2.08 -7.39 -12.69
N HIS A 189 -2.84 -8.33 -12.12
CA HIS A 189 -4.12 -8.91 -12.56
C HIS A 189 -4.17 -10.43 -12.65
N SER A 190 -5.37 -10.90 -12.26
CA SER A 190 -5.97 -12.20 -12.51
C SER A 190 -5.44 -13.35 -11.67
N GLY A 191 -6.27 -13.81 -10.72
CA GLY A 191 -6.73 -15.20 -10.58
C GLY A 191 -5.74 -16.38 -10.66
N LYS A 192 -4.44 -16.16 -10.80
CA LYS A 192 -3.43 -17.19 -10.77
C LYS A 192 -3.25 -17.56 -9.32
N ARG A 193 -3.84 -18.71 -9.00
CA ARG A 193 -3.74 -19.48 -7.76
C ARG A 193 -2.41 -19.14 -7.08
N ALA A 194 -2.47 -18.36 -6.00
CA ALA A 194 -1.30 -18.15 -5.15
C ALA A 194 -0.75 -19.54 -4.85
N VAL A 195 0.55 -19.76 -5.07
CA VAL A 195 1.11 -21.10 -4.84
C VAL A 195 1.15 -21.27 -3.32
N PRO A 196 0.51 -22.31 -2.76
CA PRO A 196 0.57 -22.57 -1.33
C PRO A 196 2.03 -22.71 -0.89
N THR A 197 2.44 -21.87 0.05
CA THR A 197 3.82 -21.77 0.51
C THR A 197 4.13 -22.80 1.59
N ILE A 198 3.17 -23.17 2.42
CA ILE A 198 3.27 -24.22 3.42
C ILE A 198 1.86 -24.52 3.96
N ASP A 199 1.62 -25.71 4.51
CA ASP A 199 0.38 -25.98 5.23
C ASP A 199 0.41 -25.41 6.65
N TRP A 200 -0.77 -25.09 7.20
CA TRP A 200 -0.95 -24.47 8.51
C TRP A 200 -0.35 -25.29 9.66
N HIS A 201 -0.43 -26.63 9.58
CA HIS A 201 0.11 -27.49 10.63
C HIS A 201 1.64 -27.41 10.66
N SER A 202 2.29 -27.50 9.49
CA SER A 202 3.73 -27.36 9.36
C SER A 202 4.22 -25.98 9.81
N LEU A 203 3.47 -24.90 9.53
CA LEU A 203 3.83 -23.54 9.98
C LEU A 203 3.84 -23.41 11.51
N ARG A 204 2.84 -23.97 12.21
CA ARG A 204 2.76 -23.94 13.69
C ARG A 204 3.86 -24.76 14.38
N LEU A 205 4.48 -25.70 13.68
CA LEU A 205 5.60 -26.47 14.22
C LEU A 205 6.92 -25.70 14.19
N VAL A 206 7.05 -24.71 13.30
CA VAL A 206 8.30 -23.96 13.08
C VAL A 206 8.22 -22.49 13.50
N ALA A 207 7.03 -21.99 13.82
CA ALA A 207 6.81 -20.60 14.21
C ALA A 207 5.86 -20.48 15.42
N ASP A 208 6.11 -19.46 16.24
CA ASP A 208 5.29 -19.11 17.39
C ASP A 208 3.86 -18.72 16.96
N PRO A 209 2.80 -19.23 17.62
CA PRO A 209 1.42 -18.81 17.36
C PRO A 209 1.20 -17.30 17.36
N GLU A 210 1.77 -16.55 18.31
CA GLU A 210 1.59 -15.09 18.37
C GLU A 210 2.23 -14.41 17.14
N ALA A 211 3.38 -14.91 16.70
CA ALA A 211 4.05 -14.40 15.51
C ALA A 211 3.28 -14.69 14.20
N ILE A 212 2.54 -15.80 14.17
CA ILE A 212 1.67 -16.15 13.02
C ILE A 212 0.45 -15.22 13.00
N GLU A 213 -0.18 -14.99 14.14
CA GLU A 213 -1.33 -14.07 14.28
C GLU A 213 -0.94 -12.63 13.91
N ASP A 214 0.20 -12.14 14.42
CA ASP A 214 0.76 -10.84 14.06
C ASP A 214 1.04 -10.73 12.55
N ALA A 215 1.54 -11.79 11.94
CA ALA A 215 1.82 -11.81 10.51
C ALA A 215 0.54 -11.81 9.66
N GLU A 216 -0.53 -12.47 10.11
CA GLU A 216 -1.84 -12.46 9.46
C GLU A 216 -2.52 -11.09 9.61
N GLN A 217 -2.50 -10.50 10.81
CA GLN A 217 -3.07 -9.17 11.07
C GLN A 217 -2.39 -8.07 10.23
N ARG A 218 -1.10 -8.23 9.93
CA ARG A 218 -0.32 -7.34 9.07
C ARG A 218 -0.39 -7.69 7.59
N GLU A 219 -1.24 -8.64 7.21
CA GLU A 219 -1.41 -9.13 5.83
C GLU A 219 -0.11 -9.68 5.19
N LEU A 220 0.88 -10.09 5.99
CA LEU A 220 2.14 -10.67 5.53
C LEU A 220 1.97 -12.12 5.07
N ILE A 221 0.99 -12.80 5.66
CA ILE A 221 0.50 -14.11 5.25
C ILE A 221 -1.03 -14.08 5.14
N ARG A 222 -1.60 -15.02 4.39
CA ARG A 222 -3.03 -15.27 4.32
C ARG A 222 -3.31 -16.76 4.42
N THR A 223 -4.40 -17.12 5.05
CA THR A 223 -4.84 -18.50 5.20
C THR A 223 -6.02 -18.81 4.26
N SER A 224 -6.03 -19.99 3.65
CA SER A 224 -7.21 -20.51 2.94
C SER A 224 -7.30 -22.01 3.14
N GLY A 225 -8.26 -22.44 3.96
CA GLY A 225 -8.33 -23.83 4.42
C GLY A 225 -7.09 -24.19 5.24
N SER A 226 -6.42 -25.29 4.88
CA SER A 226 -5.15 -25.70 5.51
C SER A 226 -3.91 -25.06 4.89
N GLU A 227 -4.05 -24.21 3.87
CA GLU A 227 -2.92 -23.66 3.11
C GLU A 227 -2.60 -22.23 3.55
N VAL A 228 -1.30 -21.94 3.64
CA VAL A 228 -0.78 -20.61 3.95
C VAL A 228 -0.11 -20.02 2.71
N TYR A 229 -0.46 -18.78 2.41
CA TYR A 229 0.05 -18.00 1.29
C TYR A 229 0.81 -16.79 1.83
N ILE A 230 1.86 -16.38 1.12
CA ILE A 230 2.52 -15.12 1.41
C ILE A 230 1.66 -13.97 0.87
N GLY A 231 1.48 -12.93 1.68
CA GLY A 231 0.67 -11.75 1.34
C GLY A 231 1.17 -11.00 0.11
N HIS A 232 2.48 -10.97 -0.11
CA HIS A 232 3.09 -10.41 -1.31
C HIS A 232 4.42 -11.11 -1.71
N PRO A 233 4.63 -11.52 -2.98
CA PRO A 233 5.86 -12.20 -3.40
C PRO A 233 7.16 -11.44 -3.09
N LEU A 234 7.16 -10.10 -3.23
CA LEU A 234 8.33 -9.27 -2.90
C LEU A 234 8.72 -9.30 -1.42
N TYR A 235 7.75 -9.50 -0.51
CA TYR A 235 8.05 -9.64 0.91
C TYR A 235 8.85 -10.93 1.16
N ALA A 236 8.48 -12.02 0.47
CA ALA A 236 9.20 -13.28 0.54
C ALA A 236 10.65 -13.10 0.10
N GLU A 237 10.86 -12.45 -1.04
CA GLU A 237 12.19 -12.23 -1.63
C GLU A 237 13.06 -11.33 -0.74
N ALA A 238 12.51 -10.22 -0.23
CA ALA A 238 13.23 -9.34 0.69
C ALA A 238 13.66 -10.06 1.98
N ARG A 239 12.82 -10.98 2.49
CA ARG A 239 13.14 -11.79 3.66
C ARG A 239 14.15 -12.90 3.34
N LEU A 240 14.08 -13.50 2.16
CA LEU A 240 15.04 -14.50 1.69
C LEU A 240 16.43 -13.88 1.49
N ASN A 241 16.54 -12.71 0.86
CA ASN A 241 17.82 -12.03 0.60
C ASN A 241 18.49 -11.56 1.90
N ARG A 242 17.71 -11.21 2.92
CA ARG A 242 18.23 -10.85 4.26
C ARG A 242 18.48 -12.06 5.16
N CYS A 243 18.03 -13.25 4.75
CA CYS A 243 18.27 -14.47 5.49
C CYS A 243 19.65 -15.02 5.11
N GLY A 244 20.58 -15.04 6.07
CA GLY A 244 21.89 -15.64 5.84
C GLY A 244 21.77 -17.11 5.37
N PRO A 245 22.68 -17.60 4.51
CA PRO A 245 22.55 -18.91 3.87
C PRO A 245 22.43 -20.06 4.87
N SER A 246 23.14 -20.01 5.99
CA SER A 246 23.06 -21.02 7.05
C SER A 246 21.68 -21.04 7.74
N ARG A 247 21.10 -19.87 8.00
CA ARG A 247 19.76 -19.77 8.58
C ARG A 247 18.71 -20.29 7.61
N LEU A 248 18.87 -20.02 6.31
CA LEU A 248 17.96 -20.48 5.28
C LEU A 248 18.00 -22.01 5.13
N ARG A 249 19.18 -22.63 5.15
CA ARG A 249 19.34 -24.10 5.16
C ARG A 249 18.66 -24.74 6.37
N ARG A 250 18.90 -24.20 7.57
CA ARG A 250 18.23 -24.66 8.81
C ARG A 250 16.71 -24.60 8.72
N LEU A 251 16.16 -23.46 8.29
CA LEU A 251 14.71 -23.27 8.15
C LEU A 251 14.10 -24.22 7.11
N ARG A 252 14.81 -24.51 6.02
CA ARG A 252 14.37 -25.50 5.02
C ARG A 252 14.31 -26.89 5.62
N GLY A 253 15.30 -27.27 6.44
CA GLY A 253 15.31 -28.53 7.18
C GLY A 253 14.13 -28.62 8.15
N GLU A 254 13.94 -27.60 9.00
CA GLU A 254 12.82 -27.53 9.95
C GLU A 254 11.46 -27.69 9.24
N ILE A 255 11.26 -27.01 8.10
CA ILE A 255 10.03 -27.13 7.31
C ILE A 255 9.92 -28.54 6.68
N ALA A 256 10.99 -29.07 6.08
CA ALA A 256 10.99 -30.38 5.44
C ALA A 256 10.66 -31.50 6.43
N THR A 257 11.13 -31.40 7.68
CA THR A 257 10.80 -32.32 8.77
C THR A 257 9.37 -32.15 9.27
N ALA A 258 8.86 -30.91 9.35
CA ALA A 258 7.49 -30.63 9.78
C ALA A 258 6.44 -31.10 8.75
N MET A 259 6.79 -31.15 7.46
CA MET A 259 5.92 -31.61 6.39
C MET A 259 5.63 -33.12 6.52
N LYS A 260 4.44 -33.45 7.03
CA LYS A 260 3.95 -34.83 7.15
C LYS A 260 4.01 -35.61 5.82
N ASP A 261 4.36 -36.89 5.93
CA ASP A 261 4.11 -37.89 4.88
C ASP A 261 2.61 -37.95 4.58
N GLY A 262 2.25 -37.73 3.31
CA GLY A 262 0.86 -37.64 2.88
C GLY A 262 0.54 -36.31 2.18
N GLY A 263 0.11 -36.43 0.92
CA GLY A 263 -0.24 -35.34 0.02
C GLY A 263 -0.06 -35.75 -1.44
N GLY A 264 -0.51 -34.92 -2.37
CA GLY A 264 -0.29 -35.17 -3.80
C GLY A 264 1.18 -35.05 -4.22
N PRO A 265 1.55 -35.50 -5.44
CA PRO A 265 2.93 -35.52 -5.94
C PRO A 265 3.70 -34.20 -5.74
N ALA A 266 3.05 -33.06 -5.97
CA ALA A 266 3.65 -31.74 -5.77
C ALA A 266 4.16 -31.48 -4.33
N LYS A 267 3.49 -32.01 -3.30
CA LYS A 267 3.91 -31.85 -1.90
C LYS A 267 5.15 -32.71 -1.60
N VAL A 268 5.20 -33.91 -2.18
CA VAL A 268 6.33 -34.84 -2.05
C VAL A 268 7.59 -34.26 -2.72
N VAL A 269 7.45 -33.76 -3.95
CA VAL A 269 8.55 -33.07 -4.66
C VAL A 269 9.06 -31.87 -3.87
N LYS A 270 8.14 -31.05 -3.35
CA LYS A 270 8.50 -29.86 -2.55
C LYS A 270 9.25 -30.21 -1.26
N ARG A 271 8.83 -31.25 -0.54
CA ARG A 271 9.55 -31.73 0.65
C ARG A 271 10.96 -32.21 0.29
N GLY A 272 11.11 -32.96 -0.80
CA GLY A 272 12.42 -33.43 -1.26
C GLY A 272 13.37 -32.28 -1.64
N LEU A 273 12.87 -31.26 -2.34
CA LEU A 273 13.67 -30.06 -2.67
C LEU A 273 14.10 -29.30 -1.41
N LEU A 274 13.19 -29.10 -0.45
CA LEU A 274 13.52 -28.46 0.82
C LEU A 274 14.57 -29.27 1.61
N TRP A 275 14.47 -30.60 1.58
CA TRP A 275 15.46 -31.48 2.21
C TRP A 275 16.83 -31.37 1.56
N LEU A 276 16.88 -31.39 0.23
CA LEU A 276 18.11 -31.28 -0.56
C LEU A 276 18.82 -29.93 -0.32
N ASP A 277 18.06 -28.85 -0.19
CA ASP A 277 18.57 -27.49 0.03
C ASP A 277 18.78 -27.13 1.52
N SER A 278 18.64 -28.11 2.43
CA SER A 278 18.79 -27.93 3.88
C SER A 278 20.20 -28.26 4.38
N ASP A 279 20.40 -28.21 5.70
CA ASP A 279 21.57 -28.70 6.41
C ASP A 279 21.36 -30.10 7.02
N LEU A 280 20.24 -30.77 6.72
CA LEU A 280 19.96 -32.14 7.16
C LEU A 280 20.82 -33.17 6.43
N PRO A 281 21.12 -34.32 7.06
CA PRO A 281 21.71 -35.44 6.35
C PRO A 281 20.76 -35.94 5.25
N PRO A 282 21.29 -36.47 4.14
CA PRO A 282 20.45 -37.01 3.06
C PRO A 282 19.62 -38.19 3.59
N GLU A 283 18.31 -38.13 3.37
CA GLU A 283 17.38 -39.21 3.70
C GLU A 283 16.92 -39.89 2.40
N PRO A 284 17.42 -41.11 2.09
CA PRO A 284 17.18 -41.76 0.81
C PRO A 284 15.70 -41.92 0.46
N ASP A 285 14.87 -42.26 1.44
CA ASP A 285 13.44 -42.50 1.23
C ASP A 285 12.69 -41.22 0.81
N VAL A 286 13.01 -40.08 1.43
CA VAL A 286 12.42 -38.77 1.07
C VAL A 286 12.83 -38.35 -0.33
N LEU A 287 14.11 -38.51 -0.67
CA LEU A 287 14.64 -38.11 -1.97
C LEU A 287 14.14 -39.01 -3.10
N LEU A 288 14.06 -40.33 -2.87
CA LEU A 288 13.51 -41.29 -3.83
C LEU A 288 12.01 -41.06 -4.07
N ALA A 289 11.24 -40.80 -3.01
CA ALA A 289 9.83 -40.46 -3.13
C ALA A 289 9.62 -39.17 -3.95
N ALA A 290 10.43 -38.14 -3.71
CA ALA A 290 10.39 -36.90 -4.47
C ALA A 290 10.77 -37.09 -5.95
N ALA A 291 11.82 -37.84 -6.24
CA ALA A 291 12.23 -38.14 -7.62
C ALA A 291 11.15 -38.93 -8.39
N THR A 292 10.52 -39.91 -7.72
CA THR A 292 9.43 -40.69 -8.29
C THR A 292 8.21 -39.81 -8.58
N ALA A 293 7.83 -38.94 -7.63
CA ALA A 293 6.72 -38.01 -7.77
C ALA A 293 6.94 -36.89 -8.81
N ALA A 294 8.19 -36.54 -9.10
CA ALA A 294 8.54 -35.59 -10.17
C ALA A 294 8.45 -36.21 -11.58
N SER A 295 8.54 -37.54 -11.66
CA SER A 295 8.54 -38.30 -12.92
C SER A 295 7.16 -38.83 -13.31
N SER A 296 6.15 -38.65 -12.45
CA SER A 296 4.75 -39.09 -12.62
C SER A 296 3.87 -37.95 -13.13
#